data_AF-X1R0M5-F1
#
_entry.id   AF-X1R0M5-F1
#
_cell.length_a   1.000
_cell.length_b   1.000
_cell.length_c   1.000
_cell.angle_alpha   90.00
_cell.angle_beta   90.00
_cell.angle_gamma   90.00
#
_symmetry.space_group_name_H-M   'P 1'
#
loop_
_entity.id
_entity.type
_entity.pdbx_description
1 polymer ?
#
loop_
_entity_poly.entity_id
_entity_poly.type
_entity_poly.pdbx_seq_one_letter_code
_entity_poly.pdbx_strand_id
1 'polypeptide(L)' 'MWEQIRSNQMKSVVLVIGMGGLLVLLGYFLGLYFFDSATGGLVLALAVWVLLSLFGYFQGDSLLITMSRAKKISRDDHP' A
#
# COMPACT_ATOMS: atom_id res chain seq x y z
N MET A 1 -2.28 4.21 25.57
CA MET A 1 -2.95 4.13 24.24
C MET A 1 -2.17 4.87 23.16
N TRP A 2 -1.77 6.13 23.38
CA TRP A 2 -0.93 6.89 22.44
C TRP A 2 0.43 6.24 22.14
N GLU A 3 1.05 5.54 23.10
CA GLU A 3 2.29 4.78 22.81
C GLU A 3 2.05 3.57 21.89
N GLN A 4 0.89 2.92 21.99
CA GLN A 4 0.52 1.80 21.12
C GLN A 4 0.24 2.28 19.70
N ILE A 5 -0.44 3.42 19.55
CA ILE A 5 -0.66 4.07 18.24
C ILE A 5 0.68 4.44 17.60
N ARG A 6 1.59 5.06 18.36
CA ARG A 6 2.92 5.44 17.87
C ARG A 6 3.77 4.22 17.50
N SER A 7 3.73 3.16 18.30
CA SER A 7 4.41 1.90 18.00
C SER A 7 3.87 1.27 16.72
N ASN A 8 2.55 1.26 16.53
CA ASN A 8 1.92 0.72 15.32
C ASN A 8 2.26 1.56 14.08
N GLN A 9 2.22 2.89 14.19
CA GLN A 9 2.59 3.78 13.09
C GLN A 9 4.02 3.53 12.62
N MET A 10 4.95 3.37 13.57
CA MET A 10 6.35 3.10 13.25
C MET A 10 6.53 1.73 12.59
N LYS A 11 5.82 0.69 13.07
CA LYS A 11 5.81 -0.64 12.44
C LYS A 11 5.23 -0.61 11.03
N SER A 12 4.14 0.11 10.82
CA SER A 12 3.52 0.28 9.49
C SER A 12 4.45 1.00 8.53
N VAL A 13 5.16 2.04 8.97
CA VAL A 13 6.16 2.73 8.15
C VAL A 13 7.30 1.79 7.77
N VAL A 14 7.84 1.03 8.73
CA VAL A 14 8.89 0.03 8.46
C VAL A 14 8.40 -1.03 7.48
N LEU A 15 7.16 -1.49 7.62
CA LEU A 15 6.56 -2.47 6.71
C LEU A 15 6.45 -1.93 5.28
N VAL A 16 5.95 -0.71 5.11
CA VAL A 16 5.79 -0.06 3.80
C VAL A 16 7.15 0.17 3.14
N ILE A 17 8.15 0.64 3.89
CA ILE A 17 9.52 0.81 3.39
C ILE A 17 10.12 -0.54 2.99
N GLY A 18 9.94 -1.59 3.80
CA GLY A 18 10.41 -2.94 3.50
C GLY A 18 9.79 -3.50 2.22
N MET A 19 8.48 -3.35 2.05
CA MET A 19 7.77 -3.76 0.83
C MET A 19 8.22 -2.96 -0.40
N GLY A 20 8.39 -1.64 -0.26
CA GLY A 20 8.93 -0.79 -1.33
C GLY A 20 10.34 -1.20 -1.74
N GLY A 21 11.21 -1.48 -0.76
CA GLY A 21 12.57 -1.96 -1.01
C GLY A 21 12.61 -3.29 -1.74
N LEU A 22 11.76 -4.25 -1.34
CA LEU A 22 11.61 -5.53 -2.04
C LEU A 22 11.14 -5.34 -3.49
N LEU A 23 10.18 -4.45 -3.72
CA LEU A 23 9.65 -4.18 -5.05
C LEU A 23 10.70 -3.50 -5.96
N VAL A 24 11.51 -2.59 -5.42
CA VAL A 24 12.65 -2.01 -6.14
C VAL A 24 13.71 -3.06 -6.48
N LEU A 25 14.03 -3.96 -5.54
CA LEU A 25 14.94 -5.08 -5.79
C LEU A 25 14.43 -5.97 -6.92
N LEU A 26 13.15 -6.38 -6.85
CA LEU A 26 12.52 -7.16 -7.91
C LEU A 26 12.54 -6.40 -9.24
N GLY A 27 12.23 -5.11 -9.23
CA GLY A 27 12.32 -4.23 -10.39
C GLY A 27 13.70 -4.21 -11.03
N TYR A 28 14.75 -4.14 -10.21
CA TYR A 28 16.14 -4.18 -10.67
C TYR A 28 16.47 -5.52 -11.36
N PHE A 29 16.15 -6.66 -10.72
CA PHE A 29 16.39 -7.98 -11.30
C PHE A 29 15.57 -8.23 -12.57
N LEU A 30 14.29 -7.86 -12.55
CA LEU A 30 13.40 -7.98 -13.71
C LEU A 30 13.84 -7.06 -14.86
N GLY A 31 14.29 -5.84 -14.55
CA GLY A 31 14.81 -4.89 -15.54
C GLY A 31 16.05 -5.41 -16.27
N LEU A 32 16.99 -5.96 -15.53
CA LEU A 32 18.17 -6.60 -16.11
C LEU A 32 17.80 -7.82 -16.95
N TYR A 33 16.87 -8.66 -16.50
CA TYR A 33 16.50 -9.87 -17.23
C TYR A 33 15.69 -9.60 -18.51
N PHE A 34 14.75 -8.66 -18.47
CA PHE A 34 13.82 -8.42 -19.59
C PHE A 34 14.28 -7.34 -20.56
N PHE A 35 14.94 -6.27 -20.07
CA PHE A 35 15.26 -5.09 -20.85
C PHE A 35 16.77 -4.85 -21.00
N ASP A 36 17.60 -5.74 -20.44
CA ASP A 36 19.07 -5.57 -20.31
C ASP A 36 19.47 -4.21 -19.72
N SER A 37 18.54 -3.62 -18.96
CA SER A 37 18.60 -2.24 -18.48
C SER A 37 18.07 -2.19 -17.05
N ALA A 38 19.00 -2.08 -16.11
CA ALA A 38 18.69 -1.90 -14.69
C ALA A 38 17.84 -0.64 -14.45
N THR A 39 18.14 0.46 -15.17
CA THR A 39 17.42 1.73 -15.05
C THR A 39 15.97 1.61 -15.52
N GLY A 40 15.71 0.88 -16.61
CA GLY A 40 14.36 0.64 -17.11
C GLY A 40 13.47 -0.08 -16.09
N GLY A 41 13.99 -1.17 -15.48
CA GLY A 41 13.25 -1.92 -14.46
C GLY A 41 13.02 -1.14 -13.16
N LEU A 42 13.99 -0.32 -12.74
CA LEU A 42 13.87 0.57 -11.59
C LEU A 42 12.78 1.62 -11.78
N VAL A 43 12.75 2.29 -12.95
CA VAL A 43 11.73 3.30 -13.28
C VAL A 43 10.35 2.67 -13.30
N LEU A 44 10.21 1.48 -13.91
CA LEU A 44 8.94 0.77 -13.97
C LEU A 44 8.47 0.33 -12.57
N ALA A 45 9.39 -0.19 -11.75
CA ALA A 45 9.06 -0.58 -10.37
C ALA A 45 8.64 0.62 -9.51
N LEU A 46 9.32 1.76 -9.62
CA LEU A 46 8.89 2.99 -8.94
C LEU A 46 7.53 3.47 -9.43
N ALA A 47 7.27 3.42 -10.75
CA ALA A 47 5.97 3.78 -11.30
C ALA A 47 4.85 2.89 -10.75
N VAL A 48 5.06 1.57 -10.73
CA VAL A 48 4.12 0.60 -10.16
C VAL A 48 3.93 0.84 -8.66
N TRP A 49 5.01 1.11 -7.93
CA TRP A 49 4.94 1.41 -6.50
C TRP A 49 4.07 2.63 -6.21
N VAL A 50 4.31 3.73 -6.91
CA VAL A 50 3.53 4.97 -6.77
C VAL A 50 2.06 4.72 -7.08
N LEU A 51 1.76 4.00 -8.16
CA LEU A 51 0.38 3.65 -8.51
C LEU A 51 -0.29 2.83 -7.40
N LEU A 52 0.35 1.76 -6.92
CA LEU A 52 -0.18 0.92 -5.85
C LEU A 52 -0.35 1.70 -4.53
N SER A 53 0.61 2.54 -4.18
CA SER A 53 0.50 3.42 -3.00
C SER A 53 -0.65 4.42 -3.13
N LEU A 54 -0.84 5.00 -4.31
CA LEU A 54 -1.93 5.94 -4.58
C LEU A 54 -3.30 5.25 -4.50
N PHE A 55 -3.43 4.07 -5.12
CA PHE A 55 -4.63 3.24 -5.01
C PHE A 55 -4.93 2.85 -3.57
N GLY A 56 -3.91 2.47 -2.80
CA GLY A 56 -4.05 2.12 -1.38
C GLY A 56 -4.49 3.32 -0.53
N TYR A 57 -3.97 4.52 -0.83
CA TYR A 57 -4.35 5.75 -0.14
C TYR A 57 -5.82 6.11 -0.38
N PHE A 58 -6.31 6.03 -1.63
CA PHE A 58 -7.69 6.41 -1.97
C PHE A 58 -8.74 5.31 -1.72
N GLN A 59 -8.38 4.03 -1.77
CA GLN A 59 -9.34 2.92 -1.50
C GLN A 59 -9.35 2.43 -0.05
N GLY A 60 -8.50 3.00 0.82
CA GLY A 60 -8.41 2.60 2.24
C GLY A 60 -9.75 2.65 2.98
N ASP A 61 -10.58 3.65 2.70
CA ASP A 61 -11.88 3.84 3.35
C ASP A 61 -12.87 2.72 3.03
N SER A 62 -12.90 2.23 1.79
CA SER A 62 -13.79 1.14 1.41
C SER A 62 -13.37 -0.19 2.03
N LEU A 63 -12.06 -0.44 2.16
CA LEU A 63 -11.54 -1.67 2.75
C LEU A 63 -11.92 -1.77 4.24
N LEU A 64 -11.85 -0.65 4.97
CA LEU A 64 -12.25 -0.57 6.38
C LEU A 64 -13.76 -0.83 6.57
N ILE A 65 -14.60 -0.29 5.69
CA ILE A 65 -16.06 -0.46 5.77
C ILE A 65 -16.46 -1.90 5.40
N THR A 66 -15.82 -2.50 4.39
CA THR A 66 -16.08 -3.89 4.00
C THR A 66 -15.58 -4.89 5.04
N MET A 67 -14.41 -4.67 5.64
CA MET A 67 -13.89 -5.56 6.71
C MET A 67 -14.71 -5.50 8.00
N SER A 68 -15.26 -4.34 8.34
CA SER A 68 -16.01 -4.16 9.58
C SER A 68 -17.44 -4.73 9.53
N ARG A 69 -17.90 -5.29 8.39
CA ARG A 69 -19.32 -5.63 8.15
C ARG A 69 -20.26 -4.51 8.60
N ALA A 70 -19.82 -3.25 8.50
CA ALA A 70 -20.61 -2.12 8.96
C ALA A 70 -21.84 -2.00 8.06
N LYS A 71 -23.00 -2.42 8.57
CA LYS A 71 -24.28 -2.22 7.90
C LYS A 71 -24.55 -0.72 7.87
N LYS A 72 -24.67 -0.15 6.67
CA LYS A 72 -25.04 1.26 6.47
C LYS A 72 -26.41 1.47 7.11
N ILE A 73 -26.45 2.16 8.24
CA ILE A 73 -27.68 2.55 8.94
C ILE A 73 -28.42 3.58 8.06
N SER A 74 -29.64 3.23 7.64
CA SER A 74 -30.54 4.15 6.95
C SER A 74 -31.29 4.99 7.98
N ARG A 75 -31.79 6.17 7.60
CA ARG A 75 -32.62 7.00 8.49
C ARG A 75 -33.90 6.31 8.95
N ASP A 76 -34.32 5.23 8.27
CA ASP A 76 -35.46 4.38 8.65
C ASP A 76 -35.11 3.32 9.73
N ASP A 77 -33.83 3.14 10.08
CA ASP A 77 -33.43 2.20 11.14
C ASP A 77 -33.63 2.77 12.56
N HIS A 78 -34.16 3.99 12.69
CA HIS A 78 -34.51 4.63 13.97
C HIS A 78 -35.97 5.12 13.85
N PRO A 79 -36.92 4.59 14.66
CA PRO A 79 -38.33 5.00 14.62
C PRO A 79 -38.55 6.44 15.12
#